data_AF-A0A2W6DMQ1-F1
#
_entry.id   AF-A0A2W6DMQ1-F1
#
_cell.length_a   1.000
_cell.length_b   1.000
_cell.length_c   1.000
_cell.angle_alpha   90.00
_cell.angle_beta   90.00
_cell.angle_gamma   90.00
#
_symmetry.space_group_name_H-M   'P 1'
#
loop_
_entity.id
_entity.type
_entity.pdbx_description
1 polymer ?
#
loop_
_entity_poly.entity_id
_entity_poly.type
_entity_poly.pdbx_seq_one_letter_code
_entity_poly.pdbx_strand_id
1 'polypeptide(L)' 'MEHDLIVERTHDGLAAARARSRKGGHKPKMTPTWITQARAMYDARELTVQQIADAFGVTRPTI' A
#
# COMPACT_ATOMS: atom_id res chain seq x y z
N MET A 1 -19.46 1.10 29.49
CA MET A 1 -18.58 1.98 30.28
C MET A 1 -17.12 1.54 30.21
N GLU A 2 -16.69 0.38 30.72
CA GLU A 2 -15.26 -0.01 30.67
C GLU A 2 -14.72 -0.21 29.24
N HIS A 3 -15.47 -0.89 28.38
CA HIS A 3 -15.10 -1.10 26.97
C HIS A 3 -14.95 0.24 26.22
N ASP A 4 -15.86 1.18 26.45
CA ASP A 4 -15.88 2.46 25.75
C ASP A 4 -14.63 3.29 26.08
N LEU A 5 -14.23 3.29 27.35
CA LEU A 5 -12.98 3.90 27.84
C LEU A 5 -11.72 3.28 27.18
N ILE A 6 -11.71 1.96 26.96
CA ILE A 6 -10.59 1.27 26.30
C ILE A 6 -10.51 1.65 24.81
N VAL A 7 -11.65 1.73 24.14
CA VAL A 7 -11.75 2.13 22.73
C VAL A 7 -11.27 3.57 22.57
N GLU A 8 -11.79 4.50 23.39
CA GLU A 8 -11.41 5.91 23.36
C GLU A 8 -9.90 6.11 23.50
N ARG A 9 -9.30 5.49 24.53
CA ARG A 9 -7.84 5.53 24.75
C ARG A 9 -7.03 4.97 23.57
N THR A 10 -7.56 3.96 22.89
CA THR A 10 -6.91 3.38 21.70
C THR A 10 -6.95 4.36 20.52
N HIS A 11 -8.08 5.04 20.31
CA HIS A 11 -8.21 6.08 19.29
C HIS A 11 -7.27 7.25 19.55
N ASP A 12 -7.17 7.71 20.80
CA ASP A 12 -6.26 8.80 21.19
C ASP A 12 -4.80 8.42 20.94
N GLY A 13 -4.41 7.19 21.31
CA GLY A 13 -3.06 6.69 21.04
C GLY A 13 -2.74 6.61 19.54
N LEU A 14 -3.70 6.18 18.71
CA LEU A 14 -3.56 6.16 17.26
C LEU A 14 -3.48 7.58 16.68
N ALA A 15 -4.27 8.52 17.19
CA ALA A 15 -4.24 9.93 16.79
C ALA A 15 -2.87 10.57 17.11
N ALA A 16 -2.37 10.39 18.34
CA ALA A 16 -1.05 10.86 18.74
C ALA A 16 0.08 10.26 17.89
N ALA A 17 -0.02 8.97 17.53
CA ALA A 17 0.96 8.34 16.64
C ALA A 17 0.91 8.92 15.21
N ARG A 18 -0.28 9.17 14.67
CA ARG A 18 -0.45 9.81 13.35
C ARG A 18 0.08 11.24 13.33
N ALA A 19 -0.12 12.01 14.41
CA ALA A 19 0.44 13.36 14.57
C ALA A 19 1.97 13.37 14.54
N ARG A 20 2.61 12.27 14.98
CA ARG A 20 4.06 12.02 14.87
C ARG A 20 4.46 11.39 13.53
N SER A 21 3.67 11.56 12.48
CA SER A 21 3.93 11.07 11.12
C SER A 21 3.92 9.56 10.93
N ARG A 22 3.37 8.78 11.88
CA ARG A 22 3.19 7.33 11.66
C ARG A 22 2.10 7.08 10.63
N LYS A 23 2.48 6.63 9.44
CA LYS A 23 1.54 6.08 8.45
C LYS A 23 1.13 4.66 8.87
N GLY A 24 -0.10 4.51 9.36
CA GLY A 24 -0.69 3.21 9.68
C GLY A 24 -1.13 2.44 8.44
N GLY A 25 -1.62 1.21 8.63
CA GLY A 25 -2.11 0.34 7.55
C GLY A 25 -1.06 -0.60 6.97
N HIS A 26 -1.47 -1.36 5.95
CA HIS A 26 -0.57 -2.30 5.25
C HIS A 26 0.48 -1.53 4.44
N LYS A 27 1.73 -1.99 4.47
CA LYS A 27 2.79 -1.43 3.63
C LYS A 27 2.48 -1.75 2.16
N PRO A 28 2.53 -0.77 1.24
CA PRO A 28 2.38 -1.06 -0.19
C PRO A 28 3.43 -2.08 -0.65
N LYS A 29 2.98 -3.09 -1.41
CA LYS A 29 3.90 -4.06 -2.05
C LYS A 29 4.71 -3.43 -3.18
N MET A 30 4.11 -2.47 -3.89
CA MET A 30 4.74 -1.71 -4.97
C MET A 30 5.57 -0.56 -4.42
N THR A 31 6.88 -0.58 -4.67
CA THR A 31 7.80 0.54 -4.39
C THR A 31 7.77 1.57 -5.52
N PRO A 32 8.16 2.83 -5.30
CA PRO A 32 8.21 3.85 -6.37
C PRO A 32 9.05 3.42 -7.58
N THR A 33 10.17 2.72 -7.32
CA THR A 33 11.03 2.16 -8.36
C THR A 33 10.31 1.10 -9.19
N TRP A 34 9.58 0.19 -8.53
CA TRP A 34 8.79 -0.84 -9.21
C TRP A 34 7.64 -0.24 -10.02
N ILE A 35 6.97 0.80 -9.52
CA ILE A 35 5.93 1.52 -10.28
C ILE A 35 6.52 2.10 -11.57
N THR A 36 7.71 2.70 -11.48
CA THR A 36 8.39 3.29 -12.64
C THR A 36 8.77 2.20 -13.66
N GLN A 37 9.26 1.04 -13.19
CA GLN A 37 9.58 -0.10 -14.06
C GLN A 37 8.34 -0.71 -14.69
N ALA A 38 7.24 -0.89 -13.94
CA ALA A 38 5.98 -1.40 -14.46
C ALA A 38 5.41 -0.48 -15.54
N ARG A 39 5.51 0.84 -15.34
CA ARG A 39 5.12 1.86 -16.34
C ARG A 39 5.95 1.75 -17.62
N ALA A 40 7.27 1.63 -17.50
CA ALA A 40 8.16 1.45 -18.65
C ALA A 40 7.85 0.16 -19.43
N MET A 41 7.58 -0.95 -18.73
CA MET A 41 7.18 -2.22 -19.37
C MET A 41 5.83 -2.11 -20.08
N TYR A 42 4.87 -1.40 -19.50
CA TYR A 42 3.58 -1.14 -20.13
C TYR A 42 3.74 -0.27 -21.39
N ASP A 43 4.54 0.80 -21.30
CA ASP A 43 4.76 1.74 -22.40
C ASP A 43 5.53 1.11 -23.57
N ALA A 44 6.41 0.14 -23.30
CA ALA A 44 7.09 -0.65 -24.32
C ALA A 44 6.13 -1.51 -25.16
N ARG A 45 4.94 -1.85 -24.63
CA ARG A 45 3.91 -2.68 -25.29
C ARG A 45 4.36 -4.08 -25.74
N GLU A 46 5.47 -4.56 -25.20
CA GLU A 46 6.01 -5.90 -25.51
C GLU A 46 5.37 -6.99 -24.66
N LEU A 47 4.85 -6.63 -23.48
CA LEU A 47 4.25 -7.55 -22.52
C LEU A 47 2.77 -7.23 -22.29
N THR A 48 1.97 -8.25 -22.04
CA THR A 48 0.60 -8.06 -21.56
C THR A 48 0.60 -7.58 -20.11
N VAL A 49 -0.46 -6.86 -19.71
CA VAL A 49 -0.63 -6.40 -18.31
C VAL A 49 -0.58 -7.57 -17.31
N GLN A 50 -1.06 -8.74 -17.71
CA GLN A 50 -0.99 -9.94 -16.86
C GLN A 50 0.46 -10.39 -16.65
N GLN A 51 1.28 -10.47 -17.70
CA GLN A 51 2.69 -10.84 -17.59
C GLN A 51 3.49 -9.86 -16.75
N ILE A 52 3.19 -8.55 -16.86
CA ILE A 52 3.81 -7.53 -16.01
C ILE A 52 3.41 -7.76 -14.55
N ALA A 53 2.13 -8.06 -14.27
CA ALA A 53 1.66 -8.32 -12.92
C ALA A 53 2.32 -9.57 -12.30
N ASP A 54 2.45 -10.63 -13.09
CA ASP A 54 3.12 -11.88 -12.70
C ASP A 54 4.60 -11.64 -12.37
N ALA A 55 5.29 -10.79 -13.16
CA ALA A 55 6.69 -10.42 -12.91
C ALA A 55 6.91 -9.73 -11.56
N PHE A 56 5.91 -8.99 -11.06
CA PHE A 56 5.95 -8.34 -9.74
C PHE A 56 5.22 -9.13 -8.64
N GLY A 57 4.65 -10.30 -8.95
CA GLY A 57 3.87 -11.09 -8.00
C GLY A 57 2.63 -10.36 -7.47
N VAL A 58 2.05 -9.47 -8.27
CA VAL A 58 0.83 -8.71 -7.96
C VAL A 58 -0.31 -9.12 -8.86
N THR A 59 -1.53 -8.76 -8.48
CA THR A 59 -2.71 -9.02 -9.32
C THR A 59 -2.77 -8.01 -10.45
N ARG A 60 -3.37 -8.39 -11.58
CA ARG A 60 -3.56 -7.52 -12.75
C ARG A 60 -4.13 -6.13 -12.43
N PRO A 61 -5.12 -5.94 -11.52
CA PRO A 61 -5.60 -4.60 -11.15
C PRO A 61 -4.57 -3.69 -10.46
N THR A 62 -3.43 -4.24 -10.04
CA THR A 62 -2.34 -3.49 -9.38
C THR A 62 -1.41 -2.82 -10.39
N ILE A 63 -1.37 -3.31 -11.64
CA ILE A 63 -0.55 -2.79 -12.76
C ILE A 63 -1.42 -1.92 -13.65
#